data_AF-A0A820CPD6-F1
#
_entry.id   AF-A0A820CPD6-F1
#
_cell.length_a   1.000
_cell.length_b   1.000
_cell.length_c   1.000
_cell.angle_alpha   90.00
_cell.angle_beta   90.00
_cell.angle_gamma   90.00
#
_symmetry.space_group_name_H-M   'P 1'
#
loop_
_entity.id
_entity.type
_entity.pdbx_description
1 polymer ?
#
loop_
_entity_poly.entity_id
_entity_poly.type
_entity_poly.pdbx_seq_one_letter_code
_entity_poly.pdbx_strand_id
1 'polypeptide(L)' 'MSDTSIYFYRRNEPFGEFSNFYISPIELDGYTWPTTEHYFQAQKYISNETHFQNILQLATPREA' A
#
# COMPACT_ATOMS: atom_id res chain seq x y z
N MET A 1 -33.54 6.89 6.93
CA MET A 1 -32.36 6.67 6.07
C MET A 1 -31.62 5.51 6.68
N SER A 2 -31.52 4.38 5.98
CA SER A 2 -30.70 3.26 6.45
C SER A 2 -29.24 3.68 6.33
N ASP A 3 -28.55 3.80 7.46
CA ASP A 3 -27.12 4.08 7.49
C ASP A 3 -26.40 2.78 7.09
N THR A 4 -26.07 2.62 5.81
CA THR A 4 -25.41 1.43 5.28
C THR A 4 -23.91 1.57 5.46
N SER A 5 -23.45 1.37 6.69
CA SER A 5 -22.03 1.32 7.01
C SER A 5 -21.39 0.05 6.44
N ILE A 6 -20.22 0.21 5.83
CA ILE A 6 -19.38 -0.91 5.38
C ILE A 6 -18.22 -1.05 6.38
N TYR A 7 -18.18 -2.18 7.07
CA TYR A 7 -17.08 -2.53 7.96
C TYR A 7 -16.08 -3.41 7.21
N PHE A 8 -14.80 -3.04 7.27
CA PHE A 8 -13.71 -3.78 6.66
C PHE A 8 -12.50 -3.79 7.60
N TYR A 9 -11.66 -4.82 7.51
CA TYR A 9 -10.51 -4.94 8.40
C TYR A 9 -9.27 -5.51 7.71
N ARG A 10 -9.37 -6.69 7.08
CA ARG A 10 -8.21 -7.33 6.43
C ARG A 10 -8.33 -7.38 4.92
N ARG A 11 -7.19 -7.31 4.24
CA ARG A 11 -7.09 -7.42 2.77
C ARG A 11 -7.66 -8.71 2.17
N ASN A 12 -7.74 -9.78 2.97
CA ASN A 12 -8.20 -11.11 2.56
C ASN A 12 -9.62 -11.43 3.09
N GLU A 13 -10.34 -10.41 3.55
CA GLU A 13 -11.73 -10.46 3.97
C GLU A 13 -12.59 -9.63 2.99
N PRO A 14 -13.94 -9.71 3.06
CA PRO A 14 -14.80 -8.85 2.25
C PRO A 14 -14.43 -7.37 2.37
N PHE A 15 -14.47 -6.66 1.25
CA PHE A 15 -14.04 -5.25 1.15
C PHE A 15 -12.55 -5.04 1.46
N GLY A 16 -11.74 -6.09 1.32
CA GLY A 16 -10.30 -6.07 1.55
C GLY A 16 -9.56 -5.10 0.63
N GLU A 17 -10.14 -4.75 -0.52
CA GLU A 17 -9.67 -3.70 -1.43
C GLU A 17 -9.57 -2.31 -0.79
N PHE A 18 -10.27 -2.07 0.33
CA PHE A 18 -10.15 -0.83 1.09
C PHE A 18 -8.97 -0.82 2.07
N SER A 19 -8.23 -1.92 2.18
CA SER A 19 -6.99 -1.99 2.96
C SER A 19 -5.80 -1.49 2.14
N ASN A 20 -4.92 -0.70 2.76
CA ASN A 20 -3.64 -0.30 2.14
C ASN A 20 -2.69 -1.48 1.84
N PHE A 21 -2.97 -2.64 2.44
CA PHE A 21 -2.24 -3.89 2.24
C PHE A 21 -2.80 -4.71 1.06
N TYR A 22 -3.87 -4.24 0.43
CA TYR A 22 -4.41 -4.85 -0.77
C TYR A 22 -3.44 -4.69 -1.94
N ILE A 23 -3.25 -5.77 -2.68
CA ILE A 23 -2.31 -5.80 -3.82
C ILE A 23 -3.02 -5.24 -5.04
N SER A 24 -2.94 -3.91 -5.16
CA SER A 24 -3.41 -3.15 -6.32
C SER A 24 -2.32 -2.18 -6.73
N PRO A 25 -1.55 -2.49 -7.78
CA PRO A 25 -0.50 -1.60 -8.24
C PRO A 25 -1.02 -0.21 -8.58
N ILE A 26 -0.28 0.83 -8.19
CA ILE A 26 -0.58 2.23 -8.48
C ILE A 26 0.60 2.92 -9.14
N GLU A 27 0.33 3.84 -10.05
CA GLU A 27 1.35 4.71 -10.67
C GLU A 27 1.35 6.07 -9.96
N LEU A 28 2.47 6.41 -9.33
CA LEU A 28 2.63 7.66 -8.59
C LEU A 28 4.09 8.07 -8.51
N ASP A 29 4.36 9.36 -8.67
CA ASP A 29 5.71 9.96 -8.62
C ASP A 29 6.74 9.29 -9.57
N GLY A 30 6.26 8.78 -10.70
CA GLY A 30 7.10 8.12 -11.72
C GLY A 30 7.42 6.65 -11.43
N TYR A 31 6.83 6.06 -10.39
CA TYR A 31 7.01 4.66 -10.03
C TYR A 31 5.70 3.87 -10.05
N THR A 32 5.81 2.56 -10.28
CA THR A 32 4.70 1.61 -10.10
C THR A 32 4.85 0.93 -8.74
N TRP A 33 4.01 1.30 -7.79
CA TRP A 33 4.03 0.78 -6.42
C TRP A 33 3.15 -0.46 -6.31
N PRO A 34 3.60 -1.56 -5.69
CA PRO A 34 2.78 -2.77 -5.56
C PRO A 34 1.49 -2.56 -4.75
N THR A 35 1.55 -1.68 -3.73
CA THR A 35 0.41 -1.25 -2.91
C THR A 35 0.58 0.20 -2.46
N THR A 36 -0.47 0.83 -1.93
CA THR A 36 -0.37 2.15 -1.27
C THR A 36 0.55 2.11 -0.04
N GLU A 37 0.62 0.98 0.68
CA GLU A 37 1.55 0.80 1.81
C GLU A 37 3.03 0.92 1.38
N HIS A 38 3.41 0.39 0.21
CA HIS A 38 4.80 0.51 -0.28
C HIS A 38 5.18 1.97 -0.51
N TYR A 39 4.28 2.75 -1.13
CA TYR A 39 4.50 4.19 -1.30
C TYR A 39 4.63 4.87 0.07
N PHE A 40 3.69 4.63 0.99
CA PHE A 40 3.70 5.22 2.31
C PHE A 40 5.01 4.96 3.08
N GLN A 41 5.53 3.73 2.99
CA GLN A 41 6.79 3.36 3.65
C GLN A 41 8.00 3.98 2.96
N ALA A 42 8.04 4.01 1.63
CA ALA A 42 9.14 4.63 0.87
C ALA A 42 9.29 6.12 1.17
N GLN A 43 8.18 6.84 1.35
CA GLN A 43 8.19 8.26 1.70
C GLN A 43 8.86 8.56 3.06
N LYS A 44 9.08 7.56 3.92
CA LYS A 44 9.87 7.73 5.17
C LYS A 44 11.38 7.83 4.91
N TYR A 45 11.83 7.48 3.71
CA TYR A 45 13.25 7.38 3.33
C TYR A 45 13.60 8.26 2.12
N ILE A 46 12.89 9.37 1.88
CA ILE A 46 13.14 10.28 0.73
C ILE A 46 14.61 10.75 0.66
N SER A 47 15.27 10.94 1.81
CA SER A 47 16.68 11.34 1.87
C SER A 47 17.68 10.17 1.79
N ASN A 48 17.20 8.93 1.67
CA ASN A 48 17.99 7.71 1.57
C ASN A 48 17.50 6.87 0.37
N GLU A 49 18.08 7.18 -0.78
CA GLU A 49 17.74 6.58 -2.08
C GLU A 49 17.76 5.04 -2.03
N THR A 50 18.76 4.44 -1.38
CA THR A 50 18.88 2.98 -1.30
C THR A 50 17.69 2.35 -0.59
N HIS A 51 17.27 2.90 0.55
CA HIS A 51 16.11 2.39 1.27
C HIS A 51 14.81 2.64 0.52
N PHE A 52 14.66 3.82 -0.08
CA PHE A 52 13.51 4.16 -0.91
C PHE A 52 13.32 3.14 -2.05
N GLN A 53 14.38 2.87 -2.82
CA GLN A 53 14.34 1.93 -3.94
C GLN A 53 14.17 0.48 -3.48
N ASN A 54 14.75 0.11 -2.33
CA ASN A 54 14.55 -1.23 -1.79
C ASN A 54 13.06 -1.50 -1.49
N ILE A 55 12.33 -0.50 -1.01
CA ILE A 55 10.91 -0.66 -0.69
C ILE A 55 10.08 -1.00 -1.95
N LEU A 56 10.40 -0.44 -3.12
CA LEU A 56 9.74 -0.80 -4.39
C LEU A 56 9.84 -2.28 -4.75
N GLN A 57 10.88 -2.97 -4.27
CA GLN A 57 11.18 -4.36 -4.64
C GLN A 57 10.70 -5.39 -3.61
N LEU A 58 10.12 -4.95 -2.49
CA LEU A 58 9.67 -5.87 -1.44
C LEU A 58 8.45 -6.67 -1.91
N ALA A 59 8.44 -7.94 -1.54
CA ALA A 59 7.44 -8.88 -2.04
C ALA A 59 6.06 -8.64 -1.42
N THR A 60 6.01 -8.08 -0.20
CA THR A 60 4.77 -7.90 0.53
C THR A 60 4.67 -6.53 1.20
N PRO A 61 3.45 -5.98 1.32
CA PRO A 61 3.23 -4.72 2.05
C PRO A 61 3.53 -4.82 3.55
N ARG A 62 3.75 -6.02 4.09
CA ARG A 62 4.18 -6.21 5.47
C ARG A 62 5.69 -6.05 5.66
N GLU A 63 6.44 -6.24 4.57
CA GLU A 63 7.89 -6.08 4.56
C GLU A 63 8.28 -4.66 4.15
N ALA A 64 7.44 -3.99 3.33
CA ALA A 64 7.53 -2.56 3.02
C ALA A 64 7.69 -1.71 4.28
#